data_AF-W9WH84-F1
#
_entry.id   AF-W9WH84-F1
#
_cell.length_a   1.000
_cell.length_b   1.000
_cell.length_c   1.000
_cell.angle_alpha   90.00
_cell.angle_beta   90.00
_cell.angle_gamma   90.00
#
_symmetry.space_group_name_H-M   'P 1'
#
loop_
_entity.id
_entity.type
_entity.pdbx_description
1 polymer ?
#
loop_
_entity_poly.entity_id
_entity_poly.type
_entity_poly.pdbx_seq_one_letter_code
_entity_poly.pdbx_strand_id
1 'polypeptide(L)' 'MTVIGKRLDIPVVSTTVGDATPDFEFIATALAGDNPAASEKTQRELGWNPMGSGQPGLLADLDTNYF' A
#
# COMPACT_ATOMS: atom_id res chain seq x y z
N MET A 1 -0.74 -0.51 12.55
CA MET A 1 0.71 -0.44 12.27
C MET A 1 0.90 0.52 11.11
N THR A 2 1.49 1.70 11.33
CA THR A 2 1.62 2.75 10.30
C THR A 2 3.08 3.18 10.21
N VAL A 3 3.88 2.41 9.47
CA VAL A 3 5.33 2.67 9.26
C VAL A 3 5.55 4.11 8.81
N ILE A 4 4.73 4.59 7.87
CA ILE A 4 4.77 5.96 7.34
C ILE A 4 4.54 7.00 8.46
N GLY A 5 3.45 6.87 9.23
CA GLY A 5 3.14 7.82 10.30
C GLY A 5 4.20 7.86 11.40
N LYS A 6 4.73 6.68 11.78
CA LYS A 6 5.83 6.58 12.75
C LYS A 6 7.10 7.28 12.23
N ARG A 7 7.46 7.07 10.97
CA ARG A 7 8.66 7.65 10.35
C ARG A 7 8.58 9.17 10.23
N LEU A 8 7.39 9.69 9.92
CA LEU A 8 7.14 11.12 9.75
C LEU A 8 6.77 11.84 11.05
N ASP A 9 6.67 11.13 12.18
CA ASP A 9 6.19 11.65 13.47
C ASP A 9 4.82 12.36 13.36
N ILE A 10 3.88 11.74 12.63
CA ILE A 10 2.52 12.26 12.45
C ILE A 10 1.45 11.27 12.92
N PRO A 11 0.33 11.76 13.50
CA PRO A 11 -0.76 10.89 13.93
C PRO A 11 -1.41 10.21 12.73
N VAL A 12 -1.84 8.95 12.93
CA VAL A 12 -2.65 8.23 11.94
C VAL A 12 -4.00 7.88 12.53
N VAL A 13 -5.04 8.19 11.78
CA VAL A 13 -6.45 8.00 12.18
C VAL A 13 -7.14 7.12 11.14
N SER A 14 -7.96 6.19 11.61
CA SER A 14 -8.85 5.40 10.75
C SER A 14 -10.14 6.19 10.52
N THR A 15 -10.60 6.26 9.28
CA THR A 15 -11.83 6.97 8.90
C THR A 15 -12.67 6.11 7.98
N THR A 16 -13.97 6.42 7.86
CA THR A 16 -14.85 5.72 6.93
C THR A 16 -14.67 6.25 5.51
N VAL A 17 -15.04 5.44 4.51
CA VAL A 17 -15.06 5.91 3.10
C VAL A 17 -15.96 7.13 2.95
N GLY A 18 -17.11 7.16 3.62
CA GLY A 18 -18.05 8.28 3.56
C GLY A 18 -17.45 9.58 4.08
N ASP A 19 -16.77 9.52 5.22
CA ASP A 19 -16.13 10.68 5.84
C ASP A 19 -14.91 11.17 5.04
N ALA A 20 -14.18 10.26 4.36
CA ALA A 20 -12.99 10.60 3.57
C ALA A 20 -13.32 11.07 2.14
N THR A 21 -14.45 10.65 1.56
CA THR A 21 -14.80 10.93 0.15
C THR A 21 -14.72 12.43 -0.22
N PRO A 22 -15.19 13.38 0.63
CA PRO A 22 -15.08 14.81 0.32
C PRO A 22 -13.64 15.32 0.14
N ASP A 23 -12.66 14.70 0.79
CA ASP A 23 -11.25 15.12 0.73
C ASP A 23 -10.55 14.68 -0.57
N PHE A 24 -11.09 13.67 -1.25
CA PHE A 24 -10.45 13.02 -2.40
C PHE A 24 -11.18 13.27 -3.74
N GLU A 25 -12.30 14.02 -3.72
CA GLU A 25 -13.05 14.47 -4.91
C GLU A 25 -13.17 13.38 -6.01
N PHE A 26 -12.65 13.65 -7.22
CA PHE A 26 -12.83 12.79 -8.40
C PHE A 26 -12.11 11.43 -8.29
N ILE A 27 -11.12 11.28 -7.40
CA ILE A 27 -10.39 10.02 -7.20
C ILE A 27 -10.95 9.19 -6.04
N ALA A 28 -11.91 9.73 -5.27
CA ALA A 28 -12.46 9.05 -4.09
C ALA A 28 -12.98 7.64 -4.42
N THR A 29 -13.68 7.48 -5.55
CA THR A 29 -14.21 6.18 -5.99
C THR A 29 -13.10 5.15 -6.24
N ALA A 30 -11.95 5.56 -6.79
CA ALA A 30 -10.84 4.67 -7.04
C ALA A 30 -10.12 4.26 -5.74
N LEU A 31 -9.95 5.19 -4.81
CA LEU A 31 -9.31 4.95 -3.51
C LEU A 31 -10.18 4.12 -2.55
N ALA A 32 -11.50 4.23 -2.67
CA ALA A 32 -12.46 3.49 -1.85
C ALA A 32 -12.57 2.01 -2.20
N GLY A 33 -12.08 1.61 -3.39
CA GLY A 33 -12.18 0.24 -3.87
C GLY A 33 -11.20 -0.68 -3.15
N ASP A 34 -11.72 -1.72 -2.49
CA ASP A 34 -10.90 -2.87 -2.13
C ASP A 34 -10.63 -3.69 -3.40
N ASN A 35 -9.40 -3.63 -3.89
CA ASN A 35 -8.98 -4.29 -5.12
C ASN A 35 -8.06 -5.47 -4.80
N PRO A 36 -8.61 -6.61 -4.36
CA PRO A 36 -7.80 -7.78 -4.05
C PRO A 36 -7.04 -8.23 -5.30
N ALA A 37 -5.72 -8.18 -5.19
CA ALA A 37 -4.82 -8.52 -6.29
C ALA A 37 -4.07 -9.82 -5.97
N ALA A 38 -3.91 -10.64 -7.01
CA ALA A 38 -3.18 -11.89 -6.97
C ALA A 38 -2.03 -11.81 -7.99
N SER A 39 -0.86 -12.37 -7.63
CA SER A 39 0.33 -12.33 -8.49
C SER A 39 0.63 -13.67 -9.17
N GLU A 40 -0.14 -14.71 -8.89
CA GLU A 40 0.08 -16.10 -9.28
C GLU A 40 0.19 -16.25 -10.80
N LYS A 41 -0.66 -15.56 -11.56
CA LYS A 41 -0.60 -15.57 -13.03
C LYS A 41 0.72 -14.98 -13.52
N THR A 42 1.09 -13.81 -13.01
CA THR A 42 2.34 -13.12 -13.37
C THR A 42 3.57 -13.97 -13.04
N GLN A 43 3.60 -14.58 -11.86
CA GLN A 43 4.69 -15.46 -11.45
C GLN A 43 4.78 -16.70 -12.35
N ARG A 44 3.64 -17.33 -12.69
CA ARG A 44 3.59 -18.51 -13.54
C ARG A 44 4.03 -18.23 -14.98
N GLU A 45 3.53 -17.15 -15.57
CA GLU A 45 3.76 -16.85 -16.98
C GLU A 45 5.14 -16.24 -17.23
N LEU A 46 5.65 -15.45 -16.29
CA LEU A 46 6.90 -14.71 -16.48
C LEU A 46 8.09 -15.30 -15.70
N GLY A 47 7.86 -16.32 -14.87
CA GLY A 47 8.86 -16.79 -13.90
C GLY A 47 9.26 -15.73 -12.88
N TRP A 48 8.47 -14.65 -12.77
CA TRP A 48 8.74 -13.55 -11.88
C TRP A 48 8.60 -14.00 -10.42
N ASN A 49 9.57 -13.64 -9.59
CA ASN A 49 9.50 -13.81 -8.15
C ASN A 49 9.56 -12.41 -7.50
N PRO A 50 8.49 -11.92 -6.84
CA PRO A 50 8.47 -10.60 -6.21
C PRO A 50 9.57 -10.42 -5.16
N MET A 51 10.03 -11.50 -4.54
CA MET A 51 11.10 -11.49 -3.54
C MET A 51 12.45 -12.00 -4.09
N GLY A 52 12.51 -12.35 -5.37
CA GLY A 52 13.66 -13.04 -5.97
C GLY A 52 14.93 -12.20 -6.07
N SER A 53 14.80 -10.87 -6.00
CA SER A 53 15.91 -9.92 -5.93
C SER A 53 16.50 -9.75 -4.53
N GLY A 54 15.94 -10.43 -3.52
CA GLY A 54 16.33 -10.25 -2.12
C GLY A 54 15.81 -8.95 -1.49
N GLN A 55 14.91 -8.23 -2.16
CA GLN A 55 14.27 -7.05 -1.59
C GLN A 55 13.41 -7.43 -0.38
N PRO A 56 13.40 -6.61 0.69
CA PRO A 56 12.53 -6.83 1.83
C PRO A 56 11.06 -6.61 1.45
N GLY A 57 10.14 -7.16 2.25
CA GLY A 57 8.71 -6.92 2.04
C GLY A 57 8.35 -5.44 2.26
N LEU A 58 7.24 -4.99 1.68
CA LEU A 58 6.82 -3.58 1.61
C LEU A 58 7.00 -2.81 2.92
N LEU A 59 6.56 -3.35 4.07
CA LEU A 59 6.65 -2.61 5.34
C LEU A 59 8.09 -2.44 5.83
N ALA A 60 8.95 -3.43 5.65
CA ALA A 60 10.36 -3.35 6.04
C ALA A 60 11.14 -2.45 5.07
N ASP A 61 10.75 -2.46 3.79
CA ASP A 61 11.28 -1.58 2.76
C ASP A 61 10.93 -0.10 3.03
N LEU A 62 9.65 0.19 3.32
CA LEU A 62 9.19 1.52 3.70
C LEU A 62 9.82 2.02 5.00
N ASP A 63 10.08 1.12 5.95
CA ASP A 63 10.78 1.51 7.17
C ASP A 63 12.23 1.85 6.83
N THR A 64 12.94 1.11 5.97
CA THR A 64 14.39 1.29 5.85
C THR A 64 14.82 2.30 4.79
N ASN A 65 14.08 2.45 3.69
CA ASN A 65 14.62 3.02 2.45
C ASN A 65 13.93 4.29 1.93
N TYR A 66 12.73 4.64 2.42
CA TYR A 66 11.91 5.71 1.81
C TYR A 66 11.68 6.95 2.69
N PHE A 67 11.77 6.81 4.02
CA PHE A 67 11.54 7.87 4.99
C PHE A 67 12.65 7.90 6.05
#